data_AF-A0A416U210-F1
#
_entry.id   AF-A0A416U210-F1
#
_cell.length_a   1.000
_cell.length_b   1.000
_cell.length_c   1.000
_cell.angle_alpha   90.00
_cell.angle_beta   90.00
_cell.angle_gamma   90.00
#
_symmetry.space_group_name_H-M   'P 1'
#
loop_
_entity.id
_entity.type
_entity.pdbx_description
1 polymer ?
#
loop_
_entity_poly.entity_id
_entity_poly.type
_entity_poly.pdbx_seq_one_letter_code
_entity_poly.pdbx_strand_id
1 'polypeptide(L)' 'MFTAQEARNISNKAYKEQIDAELASIVPEIEAAMRKGEYSCWIYETNISSATIAYLKELGYKITSSTQYNETEYKIAW' A
#
# COMPACT_ATOMS: atom_id res chain seq x y z
N MET A 1 1.71 15.08 -30.22
CA MET A 1 1.16 13.71 -30.28
C MET A 1 2.05 12.87 -29.38
N PHE A 2 1.58 12.50 -28.18
CA PHE A 2 2.37 11.69 -27.26
C PHE A 2 2.49 10.27 -27.83
N THR A 3 3.71 9.74 -27.95
CA THR A 3 3.87 8.35 -28.39
C THR A 3 3.31 7.41 -27.32
N ALA A 4 2.81 6.25 -27.73
CA ALA A 4 2.29 5.23 -26.80
C ALA A 4 3.35 4.78 -25.77
N GLN A 5 4.63 4.98 -26.06
CA GLN A 5 5.76 4.67 -25.20
C GLN A 5 6.00 5.77 -24.14
N GLU A 6 5.90 7.04 -24.53
CA GLU A 6 5.94 8.17 -23.58
C GLU A 6 4.74 8.16 -22.64
N ALA A 7 3.54 7.85 -23.14
CA ALA A 7 2.35 7.69 -22.30
C ALA A 7 2.54 6.58 -21.26
N ARG A 8 3.11 5.43 -21.66
CA ARG A 8 3.45 4.33 -20.74
C ARG A 8 4.48 4.72 -19.70
N ASN A 9 5.50 5.49 -20.08
CA ASN A 9 6.54 5.92 -19.14
C ASN A 9 6.02 6.93 -18.12
N ILE A 10 5.15 7.85 -18.54
CA ILE A 10 4.45 8.80 -17.65
C ILE A 10 3.51 8.03 -16.72
N SER A 11 2.74 7.06 -17.24
CA SER A 11 1.88 6.21 -16.41
C SER A 11 2.65 5.38 -15.39
N ASN A 12 3.82 4.83 -15.75
CA ASN A 12 4.63 4.04 -14.83
C ASN A 12 5.30 4.89 -13.74
N LYS A 13 5.64 6.14 -14.09
CA LYS A 13 6.16 7.10 -13.11
C LYS A 13 5.08 7.53 -12.12
N ALA A 14 3.90 7.93 -12.62
CA ALA A 14 2.75 8.27 -11.79
C ALA A 14 2.30 7.10 -10.91
N TYR A 15 2.38 5.87 -11.42
CA TYR A 15 2.11 4.64 -10.69
C TYR A 15 3.08 4.42 -9.51
N LYS A 16 4.38 4.63 -9.74
CA LYS A 16 5.38 4.56 -8.66
C LYS A 16 5.22 5.68 -7.65
N GLU A 17 4.94 6.91 -8.10
CA GLU A 17 4.68 8.06 -7.22
C GLU A 17 3.45 7.82 -6.34
N GLN A 18 2.40 7.18 -6.88
CA GLN A 18 1.24 6.78 -6.09
C GLN A 18 1.60 5.76 -5.00
N ILE A 19 2.32 4.68 -5.36
CA ILE A 19 2.76 3.66 -4.39
C ILE A 19 3.64 4.28 -3.31
N ASP A 20 4.58 5.14 -3.69
CA ASP A 20 5.50 5.80 -2.76
C ASP A 20 4.76 6.69 -1.74
N ALA A 21 3.76 7.44 -2.19
CA ALA A 21 2.91 8.26 -1.33
C ALA A 21 2.07 7.42 -0.35
N GLU A 22 1.53 6.29 -0.81
CA GLU A 22 0.78 5.36 0.05
C GLU A 22 1.71 4.69 1.07
N LEU A 23 2.90 4.24 0.64
CA LEU A 23 3.91 3.64 1.51
C LEU A 23 4.41 4.64 2.56
N ALA A 24 4.58 5.92 2.22
CA ALA A 24 4.97 6.96 3.16
C ALA A 24 3.98 7.11 4.33
N SER A 25 2.71 6.74 4.14
CA SER A 25 1.69 6.73 5.20
C SER A 25 1.65 5.40 5.96
N ILE A 26 1.86 4.27 5.28
CA ILE A 26 1.75 2.92 5.86
C ILE A 26 3.02 2.52 6.65
N VAL A 27 4.21 2.84 6.14
CA VAL A 27 5.49 2.50 6.78
C VAL A 27 5.61 3.02 8.22
N PRO A 28 5.31 4.29 8.54
CA PRO A 28 5.40 4.76 9.91
C PRO A 28 4.42 4.05 10.86
N GLU A 29 3.24 3.65 10.38
CA GLU A 29 2.26 2.85 11.15
C GLU A 29 2.80 1.45 11.45
N ILE A 30 3.44 0.81 10.46
CA ILE A 30 4.12 -0.47 10.63
C ILE A 30 5.28 -0.34 11.62
N GLU A 31 6.13 0.67 11.47
CA GLU A 31 7.26 0.92 12.37
C GLU A 31 6.81 1.21 13.80
N ALA A 32 5.72 1.97 13.97
CA ALA A 32 5.14 2.26 15.27
C ALA A 32 4.62 0.98 15.95
N ALA A 33 3.94 0.11 15.21
CA ALA A 33 3.48 -1.18 15.68
C ALA A 33 4.66 -2.14 16.00
N MET A 34 5.70 -2.18 15.17
CA MET A 34 6.93 -2.95 15.44
C MET A 34 7.62 -2.48 16.72
N ARG A 35 7.72 -1.16 16.96
CA ARG A 35 8.31 -0.61 18.19
C ARG A 35 7.52 -0.97 19.44
N LYS A 36 6.20 -1.18 19.32
CA LYS A 36 5.34 -1.68 20.40
C LYS A 36 5.46 -3.19 20.61
N GLY A 37 6.18 -3.90 19.73
CA GLY A 37 6.30 -5.35 19.75
C GLY A 37 5.11 -6.08 19.12
N GLU A 38 4.31 -5.38 18.32
CA GLU A 38 3.21 -5.99 17.57
C GLU A 38 3.74 -6.71 16.32
N TYR A 39 2.96 -7.66 15.80
CA TYR A 39 3.30 -8.47 14.61
C TYR A 39 2.41 -8.11 13.41
N SER A 40 1.50 -7.15 13.63
CA SER A 40 0.58 -6.68 12.61
C SER A 40 0.09 -5.28 12.93
N CYS A 41 -0.22 -4.52 11.89
CA CYS A 41 -0.86 -3.22 11.97
C CYS A 41 -2.17 -3.23 11.17
N TRP A 42 -3.13 -2.42 11.60
CA TRP A 42 -4.41 -2.25 10.92
C TRP A 42 -4.50 -0.84 10.35
N ILE A 43 -4.83 -0.75 9.07
CA ILE A 43 -5.00 0.50 8.33
C ILE A 43 -6.49 0.63 8.00
N TYR A 44 -7.16 1.63 8.58
CA TYR A 44 -8.62 1.76 8.55
C TYR A 44 -9.15 2.76 7.51
N GLU A 45 -8.34 3.74 7.09
CA GLU A 45 -8.82 4.86 6.27
C GLU A 45 -8.17 4.97 4.88
N THR A 46 -7.07 4.24 4.64
CA THR A 46 -6.38 4.30 3.36
C THR A 46 -6.96 3.27 2.41
N ASN A 47 -7.59 3.73 1.33
CA ASN A 47 -7.83 2.88 0.16
C ASN A 47 -6.48 2.53 -0.46
N ILE A 48 -5.87 1.44 0.03
CA ILE A 48 -4.60 0.95 -0.48
C ILE A 48 -4.82 0.43 -1.89
N SER A 49 -4.14 1.01 -2.87
CA SER A 49 -4.17 0.56 -4.25
C SER A 49 -3.73 -0.90 -4.35
N SER A 50 -4.36 -1.64 -5.26
CA SER A 50 -3.99 -3.04 -5.55
C SER A 50 -2.50 -3.20 -5.86
N ALA A 51 -1.90 -2.15 -6.43
CA ALA A 51 -0.47 -2.01 -6.69
C ALA A 51 0.38 -2.11 -5.42
N THR A 52 0.03 -1.29 -4.43
CA THR A 52 0.71 -1.20 -3.14
C THR A 52 0.53 -2.50 -2.35
N ILE A 53 -0.64 -3.13 -2.43
CA ILE A 53 -0.89 -4.46 -1.86
C ILE A 53 0.02 -5.52 -2.51
N ALA A 54 0.13 -5.53 -3.83
CA ALA A 54 0.99 -6.48 -4.55
C ALA A 54 2.46 -6.30 -4.13
N TYR A 55 2.93 -5.04 -4.12
CA TYR A 55 4.30 -4.70 -3.72
C TYR A 55 4.63 -5.15 -2.29
N LEU A 56 3.73 -4.90 -1.33
CA LEU A 56 3.92 -5.34 0.05
C LEU A 56 3.91 -6.88 0.18
N LYS A 57 3.09 -7.58 -0.60
CA LYS A 57 3.11 -9.05 -0.65
C LYS A 57 4.42 -9.58 -1.23
N GLU A 58 4.99 -8.92 -2.23
CA GLU A 58 6.31 -9.27 -2.79
C GLU A 58 7.44 -9.07 -1.77
N LEU A 59 7.31 -8.10 -0.86
CA LEU A 59 8.24 -7.90 0.27
C LEU A 59 8.07 -8.93 1.39
N GLY A 60 7.06 -9.79 1.32
CA GLY A 60 6.78 -10.84 2.30
C GLY A 60 5.71 -10.49 3.33
N TYR A 61 5.09 -9.32 3.24
CA TYR A 61 4.00 -8.96 4.16
C TYR A 61 2.72 -9.74 3.83
N LYS A 62 2.03 -10.18 4.87
CA LYS A 62 0.71 -10.80 4.76
C LYS A 62 -0.37 -9.73 4.90
N ILE A 63 -1.04 -9.43 3.79
CA ILE A 63 -2.15 -8.46 3.76
C ILE A 63 -3.49 -9.20 3.73
N THR A 64 -4.35 -8.88 4.69
CA THR A 64 -5.76 -9.33 4.73
C THR A 64 -6.65 -8.10 4.72
N SER A 65 -7.57 -8.02 3.77
CA SER A 65 -8.57 -6.95 3.73
C SER A 65 -9.90 -7.46 4.25
N SER A 66 -10.58 -6.67 5.08
CA SER A 66 -11.94 -6.90 5.52
C SER A 66 -12.76 -5.67 5.17
N THR A 67 -13.89 -5.85 4.50
CA THR A 67 -14.82 -4.75 4.23
C THR A 67 -16.05 -4.96 5.08
N GLN A 68 -16.26 -4.09 6.06
CA GLN A 68 -17.43 -4.07 6.90
C GLN A 68 -18.04 -2.66 6.88
N TYR A 69 -19.37 -2.56 6.76
CA TYR A 69 -20.08 -1.28 6.82
C TYR A 69 -19.55 -0.18 5.87
N ASN A 70 -19.18 -0.56 4.64
CA ASN A 70 -18.62 0.35 3.62
C ASN A 70 -17.21 0.91 3.92
N GLU A 71 -16.58 0.45 5.00
CA GLU A 71 -15.19 0.74 5.35
C GLU A 71 -14.33 -0.47 4.99
N THR A 72 -13.16 -0.23 4.41
CA THR A 72 -12.22 -1.30 4.07
C THR A 72 -10.99 -1.19 4.95
N GLU A 73 -10.81 -2.21 5.78
CA GLU A 73 -9.74 -2.32 6.73
C GLU A 73 -8.67 -3.25 6.15
N TYR A 74 -7.42 -2.82 6.20
CA TYR A 74 -6.28 -3.62 5.77
C TYR A 74 -5.45 -4.01 6.97
N LYS A 75 -5.37 -5.32 7.25
CA LYS A 75 -4.42 -5.89 8.19
C LYS A 75 -3.12 -6.23 7.47
N ILE A 76 -2.03 -5.62 7.86
CA ILE A 76 -0.68 -5.90 7.39
C ILE A 76 0.07 -6.63 8.49
N ALA A 77 0.56 -7.84 8.24
CA ALA A 77 1.36 -8.62 9.18
C ALA A 77 2.73 -8.99 8.57
N TRP A 78 3.74 -9.15 9.43
CA TRP A 78 5.12 -9.50 9.08
C TRP A 78 5.61 -10.73 9.84
#